data_AF-A0A2E8X289-F1
#
_entry.id   AF-A0A2E8X289-F1
#
_cell.length_a   1.000
_cell.length_b   1.000
_cell.length_c   1.000
_cell.angle_alpha   90.00
_cell.angle_beta   90.00
_cell.angle_gamma   90.00
#
_symmetry.space_group_name_H-M   'P 1'
#
loop_
_entity.id
_entity.type
_entity.pdbx_description
1 polymer ?
#
loop_
_entity_poly.entity_id
_entity_poly.type
_entity_poly.pdbx_seq_one_letter_code
_entity_poly.pdbx_strand_id
1 'polypeptide(L)'
;MPNLPTHIYFALNAMDDLHGDFLNGHVEAFMLGSTSPDIRALTKKNRSLYHFVELDFESVGDGISNLKSQYPKWKDLSSCSEETKAFMMGYASHLVLDETYITSVFRPYFRDDSIFPVVFERRIWDRAFQLSLDMKYWTDQVKYKSNLLKDYKVEVDVDFLIDEPINEWKDLMFRLISDSVFNWEKLISMSKRIARRDNLDEAELLKSVDKFLVNPQKGIDNILSKLPNNLLSDFEEKSNQNIVSIVNRFIK
;
A
#
# COMPACT_ATOMS: atom_id res chain seq x y z
N MET A 1 -2.69 6.48 0.64
CA MET A 1 -2.66 5.14 0.07
C MET A 1 -2.63 4.15 1.20
N PRO A 2 -3.15 2.92 1.00
CA PRO A 2 -3.16 1.90 2.04
C PRO A 2 -1.77 1.73 2.66
N ASN A 3 -1.70 1.37 3.95
CA ASN A 3 -0.40 1.12 4.57
C ASN A 3 -0.02 -0.36 4.46
N LEU A 4 1.17 -0.67 4.94
CA LEU A 4 1.84 -1.96 4.85
C LEU A 4 0.97 -3.19 5.18
N PRO A 5 0.19 -3.24 6.29
CA PRO A 5 -0.64 -4.42 6.57
C PRO A 5 -1.67 -4.69 5.48
N THR A 6 -2.26 -3.63 4.93
CA THR A 6 -3.26 -3.73 3.86
C THR A 6 -2.63 -4.26 2.57
N HIS A 7 -1.44 -3.77 2.20
CA HIS A 7 -0.71 -4.31 1.04
C HIS A 7 -0.38 -5.79 1.18
N ILE A 8 0.15 -6.20 2.34
CA ILE A 8 0.49 -7.61 2.58
C ILE A 8 -0.77 -8.47 2.52
N TYR A 9 -1.87 -8.03 3.14
CA TYR A 9 -3.13 -8.77 3.13
C TYR A 9 -3.64 -9.02 1.71
N PHE A 10 -3.79 -7.97 0.89
CA PHE A 10 -4.32 -8.14 -0.47
C PHE A 10 -3.37 -8.93 -1.36
N ALA A 11 -2.05 -8.77 -1.20
CA ALA A 11 -1.09 -9.57 -1.93
C ALA A 11 -1.22 -11.07 -1.58
N LEU A 12 -1.27 -11.41 -0.28
CA LEU A 12 -1.43 -12.79 0.18
C LEU A 12 -2.79 -13.37 -0.22
N ASN A 13 -3.86 -12.58 -0.16
CA ASN A 13 -5.21 -13.02 -0.52
C ASN A 13 -5.33 -13.33 -2.02
N ALA A 14 -4.60 -12.61 -2.87
CA ALA A 14 -4.60 -12.87 -4.31
C ALA A 14 -3.68 -14.04 -4.72
N MET A 15 -2.76 -14.47 -3.85
CA MET A 15 -1.66 -15.39 -4.20
C MET A 15 -2.13 -16.69 -4.84
N ASP A 16 -3.22 -17.28 -4.34
CA ASP A 16 -3.75 -18.56 -4.84
C ASP A 16 -4.37 -18.44 -6.25
N ASP A 17 -4.75 -17.24 -6.66
CA ASP A 17 -5.32 -16.93 -7.98
C ASP A 17 -4.26 -16.43 -8.98
N LEU A 18 -3.01 -16.24 -8.53
CA LEU A 18 -1.91 -15.80 -9.38
C LEU A 18 -1.27 -16.99 -10.12
N HIS A 19 -0.88 -16.75 -11.37
CA HIS A 19 -0.12 -17.71 -12.16
C HIS A 19 1.32 -17.82 -11.64
N GLY A 20 1.80 -19.04 -11.43
CA GLY A 20 3.19 -19.31 -11.08
C GLY A 20 3.29 -20.24 -9.89
N ASP A 21 3.44 -21.54 -10.17
CA ASP A 21 3.53 -22.59 -9.15
C ASP A 21 4.68 -22.38 -8.14
N PHE A 22 5.67 -21.56 -8.52
CA PHE A 22 6.82 -21.20 -7.69
C PHE A 22 6.49 -20.23 -6.54
N LEU A 23 5.36 -19.51 -6.56
CA LEU A 23 5.04 -18.48 -5.57
C LEU A 23 5.04 -19.02 -4.13
N ASN A 24 4.53 -20.24 -3.95
CA ASN A 24 4.50 -20.90 -2.64
C ASN A 24 5.89 -21.17 -2.05
N GLY A 25 6.92 -21.30 -2.90
CA GLY A 25 8.32 -21.43 -2.49
C GLY A 25 9.04 -20.10 -2.25
N HIS A 26 8.41 -18.97 -2.58
CA HIS A 26 9.03 -17.63 -2.55
C HIS A 26 8.10 -16.57 -1.95
N VAL A 27 7.32 -16.95 -0.92
CA VAL A 27 6.36 -16.07 -0.25
C VAL A 27 7.04 -14.83 0.36
N GLU A 28 8.25 -15.00 0.88
CA GLU A 28 9.07 -13.93 1.47
C GLU A 28 9.42 -12.86 0.43
N ALA A 29 9.89 -13.30 -0.74
CA ALA A 29 10.22 -12.41 -1.85
C ALA A 29 8.97 -11.67 -2.34
N PHE A 30 7.86 -12.39 -2.50
CA PHE A 30 6.58 -11.81 -2.92
C PHE A 30 6.05 -10.75 -1.94
N MET A 31 6.05 -11.03 -0.63
CA MET A 31 5.65 -10.05 0.38
C MET A 31 6.60 -8.84 0.46
N LEU A 32 7.91 -9.08 0.35
CA LEU A 32 8.87 -7.98 0.32
C LEU A 32 8.61 -7.09 -0.90
N GLY A 33 8.35 -7.70 -2.06
CA GLY A 33 7.91 -7.03 -3.27
C GLY A 33 6.68 -6.15 -3.06
N SER A 34 5.63 -6.68 -2.42
CA SER A 34 4.35 -5.96 -2.20
C SER A 34 4.42 -4.75 -1.27
N THR A 35 5.59 -4.49 -0.70
CA THR A 35 5.85 -3.33 0.17
C THR A 35 7.01 -2.49 -0.31
N SER A 36 7.88 -3.02 -1.19
CA SER A 36 9.11 -2.35 -1.63
C SER A 36 8.91 -0.98 -2.30
N PRO A 37 7.80 -0.65 -2.99
CA PRO A 37 7.62 0.71 -3.48
C PRO A 37 7.60 1.79 -2.39
N ASP A 38 7.26 1.40 -1.14
CA ASP A 38 7.27 2.27 0.03
C ASP A 38 8.64 2.43 0.69
N ILE A 39 9.71 1.82 0.13
CA ILE A 39 11.10 2.00 0.57
C ILE A 39 11.53 3.48 0.62
N ARG A 40 10.82 4.35 -0.11
CA ARG A 40 10.93 5.81 0.00
C ARG A 40 10.80 6.35 1.42
N ALA A 41 10.15 5.62 2.33
CA ALA A 41 10.11 5.98 3.74
C ALA A 41 11.51 6.04 4.35
N LEU A 42 12.45 5.22 3.87
CA LEU A 42 13.88 5.26 4.21
C LEU A 42 14.63 6.26 3.33
N THR A 43 14.52 6.14 2.01
CA THR A 43 15.38 6.86 1.05
C THR A 43 15.02 8.33 0.89
N LYS A 44 13.81 8.72 1.30
CA LYS A 44 13.21 10.06 1.13
C LYS A 44 13.07 10.51 -0.33
N LYS A 45 13.31 9.61 -1.29
CA LYS A 45 13.17 9.88 -2.73
C LYS A 45 11.69 10.06 -3.14
N ASN A 46 11.49 10.62 -4.32
CA ASN A 46 10.17 10.90 -4.88
C ASN A 46 9.37 9.62 -5.11
N ARG A 47 8.04 9.70 -4.91
CA ARG A 47 7.14 8.54 -5.04
C ARG A 47 7.18 7.93 -6.43
N SER A 48 7.20 8.77 -7.47
CA SER A 48 7.17 8.35 -8.87
C SER A 48 8.37 7.51 -9.30
N LEU A 49 9.50 7.58 -8.58
CA LEU A 49 10.65 6.72 -8.85
C LEU A 49 10.39 5.24 -8.54
N TYR A 50 9.46 4.96 -7.62
CA TYR A 50 9.11 3.58 -7.24
C TYR A 50 7.70 3.20 -7.64
N HIS A 51 6.80 4.17 -7.79
CA HIS A 51 5.43 3.87 -8.21
C HIS A 51 5.26 3.97 -9.72
N PHE A 52 6.26 4.53 -10.43
CA PHE A 52 6.27 4.72 -11.88
C PHE A 52 5.11 5.59 -12.42
N VAL A 53 4.34 6.21 -11.54
CA VAL A 53 3.30 7.20 -11.82
C VAL A 53 3.35 8.33 -10.80
N GLU A 54 2.98 9.52 -11.25
CA GLU A 54 2.54 10.59 -10.37
C GLU A 54 1.10 10.31 -9.87
N LEU A 55 0.43 11.26 -9.21
CA LEU A 55 -0.95 11.04 -8.72
C LEU A 55 -2.04 11.38 -9.75
N ASP A 56 -1.66 11.57 -11.01
CA ASP A 56 -2.47 12.04 -12.14
C ASP A 56 -2.77 10.96 -13.20
N PHE A 57 -2.37 9.70 -12.97
CA PHE A 57 -2.68 8.59 -13.88
C PHE A 57 -4.19 8.38 -14.10
N GLU A 58 -4.57 7.79 -15.23
CA GLU A 58 -5.99 7.66 -15.62
C GLU A 58 -6.55 6.29 -15.25
N SER A 59 -5.73 5.23 -15.29
CA SER A 59 -6.20 3.86 -15.14
C SER A 59 -5.33 3.01 -14.20
N VAL A 60 -5.92 1.93 -13.68
CA VAL A 60 -5.18 0.93 -12.90
C VAL A 60 -4.36 0.07 -13.87
N GLY A 61 -3.04 -0.01 -13.63
CA GLY A 61 -2.03 -0.63 -14.48
C GLY A 61 -1.02 0.36 -15.08
N ASP A 62 -1.22 1.67 -14.91
CA ASP A 62 -0.36 2.71 -15.51
C ASP A 62 1.08 2.65 -14.94
N GLY A 63 1.25 2.41 -13.64
CA GLY A 63 2.54 2.22 -13.00
C GLY A 63 3.32 1.03 -13.55
N ILE A 64 2.64 -0.09 -13.77
CA ILE A 64 3.26 -1.28 -14.38
C ILE A 64 3.65 -1.01 -15.83
N SER A 65 2.80 -0.31 -16.58
CA SER A 65 3.08 0.06 -17.98
C SER A 65 4.30 0.97 -18.07
N ASN A 66 4.40 1.95 -17.17
CA ASN A 66 5.53 2.86 -17.07
C ASN A 66 6.81 2.17 -16.60
N LEU A 67 6.73 1.24 -15.64
CA LEU A 67 7.84 0.37 -15.25
C LEU A 67 8.39 -0.37 -16.47
N LYS A 68 7.52 -1.05 -17.25
CA LYS A 68 7.92 -1.77 -18.47
C LYS A 68 8.54 -0.84 -19.53
N SER A 69 8.07 0.40 -19.62
CA SER A 69 8.60 1.39 -20.56
C SER A 69 9.98 1.91 -20.14
N GLN A 70 10.17 2.21 -18.86
CA GLN A 70 11.40 2.76 -18.31
C GLN A 70 12.50 1.70 -18.15
N TYR A 71 12.11 0.47 -17.82
CA TYR A 71 12.99 -0.67 -17.55
C TYR A 71 12.56 -1.88 -18.40
N PRO A 72 13.01 -1.96 -19.67
CA PRO A 72 12.54 -2.96 -20.63
C PRO A 72 12.79 -4.42 -20.22
N LYS A 73 13.73 -4.69 -19.30
CA LYS A 73 13.96 -6.02 -18.70
C LYS A 73 12.66 -6.61 -18.14
N TRP A 74 11.76 -5.79 -17.61
CA TRP A 74 10.51 -6.24 -16.98
C TRP A 74 9.36 -6.46 -17.95
N LYS A 75 9.58 -6.32 -19.27
CA LYS A 75 8.59 -6.69 -20.28
C LYS A 75 8.43 -8.20 -20.40
N ASP A 76 9.52 -8.94 -20.19
CA ASP A 76 9.57 -10.40 -20.23
C ASP A 76 10.36 -10.90 -19.02
N LEU A 77 9.68 -11.65 -18.15
CA LEU A 77 10.25 -12.18 -16.93
C LEU A 77 10.88 -13.56 -17.13
N SER A 78 10.83 -14.15 -18.33
CA SER A 78 11.23 -15.54 -18.60
C SER A 78 12.64 -15.89 -18.08
N SER A 79 13.61 -14.99 -18.24
CA SER A 79 15.00 -15.16 -17.81
C SER A 79 15.26 -14.88 -16.33
N CYS A 80 14.28 -14.36 -15.58
CA CYS A 80 14.43 -14.10 -14.15
C CYS A 80 14.34 -15.37 -13.31
N SER A 81 15.04 -15.39 -12.16
CA SER A 81 14.86 -16.42 -11.14
C SER A 81 13.41 -16.42 -10.63
N GLU A 82 12.95 -17.56 -10.11
CA GLU A 82 11.62 -17.69 -9.49
C GLU A 82 11.43 -16.71 -8.32
N GLU A 83 12.47 -16.50 -7.51
CA GLU A 83 12.47 -15.52 -6.43
C GLU A 83 12.28 -14.08 -6.95
N THR A 84 13.02 -13.69 -8.00
CA THR A 84 12.88 -12.36 -8.61
C THR A 84 11.50 -12.18 -9.26
N LYS A 85 10.97 -13.22 -9.89
CA LYS A 85 9.59 -13.23 -10.42
C LYS A 85 8.59 -13.00 -9.31
N ALA A 86 8.69 -13.75 -8.20
CA ALA A 86 7.83 -13.61 -7.04
C ALA A 86 7.89 -12.19 -6.47
N PHE A 87 9.09 -11.64 -6.28
CA PHE A 87 9.28 -10.26 -5.84
C PHE A 87 8.59 -9.26 -6.77
N MET A 88 8.79 -9.37 -8.08
CA MET A 88 8.21 -8.44 -9.05
C MET A 88 6.68 -8.58 -9.17
N MET A 89 6.12 -9.77 -8.97
CA MET A 89 4.67 -9.96 -8.85
C MET A 89 4.11 -9.29 -7.59
N GLY A 90 4.83 -9.40 -6.47
CA GLY A 90 4.53 -8.66 -5.26
C GLY A 90 4.56 -7.15 -5.51
N TYR A 91 5.62 -6.65 -6.14
CA TYR A 91 5.78 -5.24 -6.50
C TYR A 91 4.62 -4.74 -7.37
N ALA A 92 4.23 -5.53 -8.38
CA ALA A 92 3.08 -5.22 -9.22
C ALA A 92 1.77 -5.16 -8.42
N SER A 93 1.54 -6.09 -7.48
CA SER A 93 0.36 -6.05 -6.61
C SER A 93 0.26 -4.77 -5.77
N HIS A 94 1.41 -4.23 -5.33
CA HIS A 94 1.45 -2.96 -4.62
C HIS A 94 0.96 -1.81 -5.50
N LEU A 95 1.55 -1.67 -6.70
CA LEU A 95 1.20 -0.61 -7.64
C LEU A 95 -0.31 -0.64 -7.96
N VAL A 96 -0.82 -1.84 -8.23
CA VAL A 96 -2.23 -2.06 -8.54
C VAL A 96 -3.14 -1.69 -7.36
N LEU A 97 -2.78 -2.05 -6.13
CA LEU A 97 -3.59 -1.71 -4.96
C LEU A 97 -3.63 -0.19 -4.72
N ASP A 98 -2.49 0.47 -4.85
CA ASP A 98 -2.36 1.92 -4.72
C ASP A 98 -3.25 2.64 -5.75
N GLU A 99 -3.15 2.22 -7.01
CA GLU A 99 -3.93 2.79 -8.10
C GLU A 99 -5.43 2.50 -7.96
N THR A 100 -5.77 1.29 -7.50
CA THR A 100 -7.16 0.91 -7.19
C THR A 100 -7.72 1.79 -6.07
N TYR A 101 -6.97 1.98 -4.97
CA TYR A 101 -7.41 2.85 -3.88
C TYR A 101 -7.61 4.30 -4.35
N ILE A 102 -6.68 4.81 -5.17
CA ILE A 102 -6.77 6.18 -5.69
C ILE A 102 -8.02 6.37 -6.53
N THR A 103 -8.27 5.45 -7.46
CA THR A 103 -9.35 5.56 -8.45
C THR A 103 -10.72 5.21 -7.89
N SER A 104 -10.80 4.28 -6.93
CA SER A 104 -12.07 3.81 -6.37
C SER A 104 -12.46 4.41 -5.02
N VAL A 105 -11.50 4.95 -4.25
CA VAL A 105 -11.74 5.49 -2.90
C VAL A 105 -11.34 6.95 -2.79
N PHE A 106 -10.07 7.28 -3.03
CA PHE A 106 -9.56 8.62 -2.74
C PHE A 106 -10.15 9.68 -3.65
N ARG A 107 -10.05 9.52 -4.97
CA ARG A 107 -10.54 10.51 -5.94
C ARG A 107 -12.06 10.69 -5.88
N PRO A 108 -12.88 9.63 -5.81
CA PRO A 108 -14.33 9.79 -5.78
C PRO A 108 -14.84 10.41 -4.47
N TYR A 109 -14.17 10.20 -3.34
CA TYR A 109 -14.73 10.57 -2.03
C TYR A 109 -13.91 11.52 -1.18
N PHE A 110 -12.59 11.31 -1.07
CA PHE A 110 -11.72 12.13 -0.22
C PHE A 110 -11.11 13.35 -0.94
N ARG A 111 -11.25 13.41 -2.28
CA ARG A 111 -10.93 14.59 -3.09
C ARG A 111 -12.17 15.46 -3.37
N ASP A 112 -13.38 14.93 -3.18
CA ASP A 112 -14.62 15.65 -3.44
C ASP A 112 -14.97 16.62 -2.29
N ASP A 113 -15.00 17.91 -2.62
CA ASP A 113 -15.28 19.00 -1.67
C ASP A 113 -16.75 19.04 -1.22
N SER A 114 -17.65 18.34 -1.91
CA SER A 114 -19.06 18.24 -1.51
C SER A 114 -19.27 17.28 -0.33
N ILE A 115 -18.38 16.29 -0.14
CA ILE A 115 -18.49 15.28 0.93
C ILE A 115 -17.74 15.74 2.18
N PHE A 116 -16.52 16.26 1.99
CA PHE A 116 -15.68 16.79 3.05
C PHE A 116 -15.24 18.22 2.72
N PRO A 117 -16.06 19.24 3.06
CA PRO A 117 -15.82 20.64 2.64
C PRO A 117 -14.54 21.25 3.21
N VAL A 118 -14.08 20.75 4.36
CA VAL A 118 -12.91 21.27 5.04
C VAL A 118 -11.66 20.52 4.57
N VAL A 119 -10.77 21.25 3.90
CA VAL A 119 -9.58 20.69 3.21
C VAL A 119 -8.65 19.90 4.12
N PHE A 120 -8.45 20.31 5.37
CA PHE A 120 -7.60 19.55 6.29
C PHE A 120 -8.32 18.31 6.82
N GLU A 121 -9.62 18.41 7.08
CA GLU A 121 -10.45 17.29 7.54
C GLU A 121 -10.47 16.15 6.53
N ARG A 122 -10.69 16.42 5.23
CA ARG A 122 -10.68 15.36 4.20
C ARG A 122 -9.37 14.57 4.17
N ARG A 123 -8.23 15.24 4.42
CA ARG A 123 -6.90 14.61 4.45
C ARG A 123 -6.71 13.76 5.71
N ILE A 124 -7.21 14.22 6.85
CA ILE A 124 -7.17 13.42 8.09
C ILE A 124 -8.10 12.23 7.98
N TRP A 125 -9.30 12.41 7.45
CA TRP A 125 -10.30 11.34 7.31
C TRP A 125 -9.87 10.28 6.31
N ASP A 126 -9.19 10.65 5.23
CA ASP A 126 -8.47 9.71 4.35
C ASP A 126 -7.46 8.86 5.15
N ARG A 127 -6.66 9.49 6.04
CA ARG A 127 -5.70 8.76 6.89
C ARG A 127 -6.36 7.92 7.97
N ALA A 128 -7.44 8.39 8.57
CA ALA A 128 -8.22 7.62 9.53
C ALA A 128 -8.85 6.39 8.86
N PHE A 129 -9.37 6.55 7.64
CA PHE A 129 -9.88 5.43 6.85
C PHE A 129 -8.77 4.43 6.50
N GLN A 130 -7.59 4.88 6.06
CA GLN A 130 -6.43 3.98 5.83
C GLN A 130 -6.02 3.21 7.09
N LEU A 131 -6.02 3.86 8.26
CA LEU A 131 -5.76 3.18 9.53
C LEU A 131 -6.89 2.20 9.90
N SER A 132 -8.14 2.46 9.52
CA SER A 132 -9.23 1.48 9.70
C SER A 132 -9.02 0.24 8.84
N LEU A 133 -8.45 0.38 7.63
CA LEU A 133 -8.06 -0.75 6.79
C LEU A 133 -6.94 -1.54 7.46
N ASP A 134 -5.92 -0.86 8.00
CA ASP A 134 -4.87 -1.53 8.77
C ASP A 134 -5.45 -2.31 9.94
N MET A 135 -6.36 -1.72 10.71
CA MET A 135 -7.01 -2.43 11.82
C MET A 135 -7.76 -3.69 11.34
N LYS A 136 -8.44 -3.60 10.18
CA LYS A 136 -9.19 -4.72 9.60
C LYS A 136 -8.27 -5.83 9.06
N TYR A 137 -7.18 -5.46 8.38
CA TYR A 137 -6.36 -6.39 7.61
C TYR A 137 -5.06 -6.80 8.29
N TRP A 138 -4.74 -6.25 9.45
CA TRP A 138 -3.60 -6.69 10.27
C TRP A 138 -3.92 -7.98 11.03
N THR A 139 -4.24 -9.02 10.28
CA THR A 139 -4.65 -10.33 10.75
C THR A 139 -3.46 -11.14 11.29
N ASP A 140 -3.77 -12.24 11.98
CA ASP A 140 -2.74 -13.18 12.44
C ASP A 140 -1.99 -13.83 11.27
N GLN A 141 -2.65 -14.03 10.12
CA GLN A 141 -2.00 -14.51 8.91
C GLN A 141 -0.94 -13.51 8.42
N VAL A 142 -1.28 -12.21 8.37
CA VAL A 142 -0.32 -11.16 7.98
C VAL A 142 0.87 -11.13 8.93
N LYS A 143 0.64 -11.20 10.25
CA LYS A 143 1.72 -11.25 11.25
C LYS A 143 2.58 -12.51 11.13
N TYR A 144 1.94 -13.67 11.04
CA TYR A 144 2.63 -14.96 10.94
C TYR A 144 3.50 -15.03 9.68
N LYS A 145 2.95 -14.65 8.52
CA LYS A 145 3.70 -14.64 7.26
C LYS A 145 4.83 -13.60 7.30
N SER A 146 4.62 -12.43 7.89
CA SER A 146 5.68 -11.41 8.03
C SER A 146 6.88 -11.90 8.86
N ASN A 147 6.71 -12.86 9.78
CA ASN A 147 7.83 -13.46 10.52
C ASN A 147 8.81 -14.21 9.61
N LEU A 148 8.37 -14.67 8.44
CA LEU A 148 9.23 -15.32 7.45
C LEU A 148 10.33 -14.37 6.94
N LEU A 149 10.10 -13.05 7.00
CA LEU A 149 11.08 -12.03 6.59
C LEU A 149 12.28 -11.92 7.53
N LYS A 150 12.20 -12.47 8.75
CA LYS A 150 13.25 -12.33 9.77
C LYS A 150 14.58 -12.90 9.28
N ASP A 151 14.55 -14.14 8.80
CA ASP A 151 15.74 -14.89 8.38
C ASP A 151 15.88 -14.97 6.85
N TYR A 152 14.97 -14.32 6.12
CA TYR A 152 15.01 -14.24 4.66
C TYR A 152 16.23 -13.45 4.19
N LYS A 153 17.06 -14.10 3.37
CA LYS A 153 18.18 -13.48 2.66
C LYS A 153 17.71 -13.02 1.30
N VAL A 154 17.77 -11.71 1.06
CA VAL A 154 17.33 -11.11 -0.20
C VAL A 154 18.35 -11.38 -1.30
N GLU A 155 17.98 -12.16 -2.32
CA GLU A 155 18.82 -12.46 -3.50
C GLU A 155 18.16 -12.04 -4.83
N VAL A 156 17.17 -11.15 -4.77
CA VAL A 156 16.43 -10.66 -5.95
C VAL A 156 17.31 -9.77 -6.85
N ASP A 157 17.20 -9.96 -8.17
CA ASP A 157 17.94 -9.19 -9.18
C ASP A 157 17.04 -8.13 -9.83
N VAL A 158 16.87 -6.99 -9.15
CA VAL A 158 16.02 -5.87 -9.57
C VAL A 158 16.85 -4.62 -9.86
N ASP A 159 17.01 -4.29 -11.15
CA ASP A 159 17.90 -3.24 -11.65
C ASP A 159 17.65 -1.84 -11.06
N PHE A 160 16.39 -1.44 -10.93
CA PHE A 160 16.01 -0.14 -10.36
C PHE A 160 16.10 -0.08 -8.82
N LEU A 161 16.45 -1.18 -8.15
CA LEU A 161 16.62 -1.26 -6.68
C LEU A 161 18.04 -1.61 -6.24
N ILE A 162 19.02 -1.73 -7.15
CA ILE A 162 20.39 -2.16 -6.84
C ILE A 162 21.03 -1.33 -5.72
N ASP A 163 20.88 0.00 -5.78
CA ASP A 163 21.46 0.92 -4.80
C ASP A 163 20.49 1.27 -3.66
N GLU A 164 19.35 0.60 -3.57
CA GLU A 164 18.32 0.88 -2.57
C GLU A 164 18.48 -0.03 -1.34
N PRO A 165 18.13 0.45 -0.14
CA PRO A 165 18.36 -0.26 1.10
C PRO A 165 17.31 -1.36 1.36
N ILE A 166 17.17 -2.32 0.43
CA ILE A 166 16.13 -3.37 0.46
C ILE A 166 16.21 -4.24 1.73
N ASN A 167 17.42 -4.54 2.20
CA ASN A 167 17.60 -5.29 3.44
C ASN A 167 17.14 -4.49 4.68
N GLU A 168 17.44 -3.19 4.73
CA GLU A 168 16.95 -2.31 5.81
C GLU A 168 15.43 -2.16 5.75
N TRP A 169 14.87 -2.13 4.53
CA TRP A 169 13.42 -2.14 4.32
C TRP A 169 12.79 -3.42 4.83
N LYS A 170 13.34 -4.59 4.51
CA LYS A 170 12.91 -5.90 5.05
C LYS A 170 12.88 -5.90 6.58
N ASP A 171 13.94 -5.40 7.20
CA ASP A 171 14.06 -5.38 8.67
C ASP A 171 13.10 -4.37 9.31
N LEU A 172 12.86 -3.23 8.65
CA LEU A 172 11.83 -2.29 9.08
C LEU A 172 10.43 -2.90 8.95
N MET A 173 10.14 -3.56 7.83
CA MET A 173 8.88 -4.25 7.56
C MET A 173 8.56 -5.28 8.63
N PHE A 174 9.53 -6.15 8.94
CA PHE A 174 9.41 -7.13 10.02
C PHE A 174 9.05 -6.45 11.35
N ARG A 175 9.78 -5.42 11.76
CA ARG A 175 9.49 -4.70 13.02
C ARG A 175 8.13 -4.01 13.03
N LEU A 176 7.70 -3.44 11.91
CA LEU A 176 6.45 -2.68 11.83
C LEU A 176 5.21 -3.58 11.82
N ILE A 177 5.31 -4.82 11.34
CA ILE A 177 4.17 -5.73 11.18
C ILE A 177 4.15 -6.82 12.24
N SER A 178 5.28 -7.46 12.50
CA SER A 178 5.37 -8.60 13.42
C SER A 178 5.51 -8.16 14.88
N ASP A 179 6.34 -7.15 15.15
CA ASP A 179 6.68 -6.72 16.51
C ASP A 179 5.81 -5.56 17.03
N SER A 180 4.80 -5.15 16.26
CA SER A 180 3.96 -3.98 16.56
C SER A 180 2.50 -4.36 16.82
N VAL A 181 1.80 -3.45 17.48
CA VAL A 181 0.36 -3.51 17.72
C VAL A 181 -0.30 -2.33 17.02
N PHE A 182 -1.51 -2.54 16.50
CA PHE A 182 -2.30 -1.46 15.94
C PHE A 182 -2.54 -0.36 16.99
N ASN A 183 -2.41 0.90 16.58
CA ASN A 183 -2.61 2.06 17.45
C ASN A 183 -3.14 3.25 16.65
N TRP A 184 -4.27 3.81 17.08
CA TRP A 184 -4.88 5.01 16.49
C TRP A 184 -4.03 6.27 16.63
N GLU A 185 -3.13 6.35 17.62
CA GLU A 185 -2.22 7.50 17.80
C GLU A 185 -1.25 7.68 16.61
N LYS A 186 -1.11 6.66 15.75
CA LYS A 186 -0.42 6.82 14.45
C LYS A 186 -1.01 7.97 13.63
N LEU A 187 -2.30 8.26 13.79
CA LEU A 187 -2.98 9.39 13.17
C LEU A 187 -2.35 10.74 13.55
N ILE A 188 -1.81 10.90 14.77
CA ILE A 188 -1.10 12.11 15.21
C ILE A 188 0.13 12.34 14.33
N SER A 189 0.94 11.30 14.14
CA SER A 189 2.16 11.40 13.33
C SER A 189 1.86 11.68 11.84
N MET A 190 0.81 11.05 11.30
CA MET A 190 0.33 11.28 9.93
C MET A 190 -0.17 12.71 9.74
N SER A 191 -0.91 13.20 10.73
CA SER A 191 -1.49 14.54 10.80
C SER A 191 -0.44 15.64 10.84
N LYS A 192 0.61 15.49 11.67
CA LYS A 192 1.76 16.41 11.68
C LYS A 192 2.48 16.48 10.33
N ARG A 193 2.61 15.33 9.63
CA ARG A 193 3.20 15.32 8.28
C ARG A 193 2.33 16.07 7.26
N ILE A 194 1.00 15.93 7.35
CA ILE A 194 0.06 16.67 6.50
C ILE A 194 0.19 18.18 6.76
N ALA A 195 0.16 18.59 8.04
CA ALA A 195 0.26 20.00 8.41
C ALA A 195 1.53 20.66 7.83
N ARG A 196 2.68 20.00 7.96
CA ARG A 196 3.96 20.51 7.42
C ARG A 196 3.99 20.55 5.90
N ARG A 197 3.49 19.51 5.23
CA ARG A 197 3.51 19.41 3.76
C ARG A 197 2.59 20.45 3.12
N ASP A 198 1.41 20.64 3.69
CA ASP A 198 0.35 21.47 3.12
C ASP A 198 0.33 22.89 3.75
N ASN A 199 1.32 23.21 4.60
CA ASN A 199 1.45 24.47 5.33
C ASN A 199 0.17 24.88 6.09
N LEU A 200 -0.41 23.92 6.82
CA LEU A 200 -1.65 24.09 7.60
C LEU A 200 -1.34 24.33 9.08
N ASP A 201 -2.31 24.87 9.82
CA ASP A 201 -2.22 25.02 11.28
C ASP A 201 -2.18 23.64 11.97
N GLU A 202 -1.01 23.25 12.46
CA GLU A 202 -0.82 21.98 13.18
C GLU A 202 -1.69 21.90 14.44
N ALA A 203 -1.89 23.01 15.16
CA ALA A 203 -2.67 23.02 16.40
C ALA A 203 -4.17 22.85 16.14
N GLU A 204 -4.70 23.47 15.09
CA GLU A 204 -6.10 23.25 14.68
C GLU A 204 -6.32 21.81 14.24
N LEU A 205 -5.40 21.28 13.44
CA LEU A 205 -5.47 19.92 12.93
C LEU A 205 -5.44 18.89 14.08
N LEU A 206 -4.52 19.07 15.03
CA LEU A 206 -4.40 18.19 16.20
C LEU A 206 -5.64 18.23 17.09
N LYS A 207 -6.35 19.36 17.23
CA LYS A 207 -7.64 19.40 17.95
C LYS A 207 -8.69 18.47 17.33
N SER A 208 -8.74 18.37 16.01
CA SER A 208 -9.66 17.45 15.33
C SER A 208 -9.24 15.98 15.51
N VAL A 209 -7.94 15.71 15.53
CA VAL A 209 -7.39 14.38 15.83
C VAL A 209 -7.67 13.98 17.28
N ASP A 210 -7.44 14.87 18.24
CA ASP A 210 -7.70 14.60 19.66
C ASP A 210 -9.17 14.26 19.89
N LYS A 211 -10.09 14.98 19.25
CA LYS A 211 -11.53 14.66 19.29
C LYS A 211 -11.83 13.28 18.69
N PHE A 212 -11.18 12.91 17.59
CA PHE A 212 -11.32 11.58 17.01
C PHE A 212 -10.80 10.49 17.97
N LEU A 213 -9.66 10.72 18.62
CA LEU A 213 -9.03 9.76 19.52
C LEU A 213 -9.82 9.48 20.81
N VAL A 214 -10.75 10.37 21.21
CA VAL A 214 -11.68 10.11 22.33
C VAL A 214 -12.57 8.89 22.04
N ASN A 215 -13.01 8.71 20.80
CA ASN A 215 -13.78 7.53 20.38
C ASN A 215 -13.54 7.24 18.89
N PRO A 216 -12.45 6.51 18.56
CA PRO A 216 -12.09 6.22 17.18
C PRO A 216 -13.16 5.48 16.40
N GLN A 217 -13.87 4.54 17.05
CA GLN A 217 -14.96 3.78 16.40
C GLN A 217 -16.06 4.72 15.91
N LYS A 218 -16.55 5.60 16.80
CA LYS A 218 -17.54 6.62 16.41
C LYS A 218 -17.00 7.56 15.33
N GLY A 219 -15.71 7.88 15.38
CA GLY A 219 -15.03 8.65 14.35
C GLY A 219 -15.08 7.97 12.97
N ILE A 220 -14.78 6.67 12.91
CA ILE A 220 -14.88 5.87 11.70
C ILE A 220 -16.33 5.74 11.24
N ASP A 221 -17.29 5.48 12.14
CA ASP A 221 -18.71 5.40 11.79
C ASP A 221 -19.21 6.71 11.17
N ASN A 222 -18.76 7.86 11.71
CA ASN A 222 -19.06 9.17 11.13
C ASN A 222 -18.46 9.35 9.72
N ILE A 223 -17.25 8.86 9.48
CA ILE A 223 -16.64 8.89 8.14
C ILE A 223 -17.45 8.01 7.19
N LEU A 224 -17.73 6.76 7.59
CA LEU A 224 -18.46 5.78 6.77
C LEU A 224 -19.89 6.23 6.46
N SER A 225 -20.57 6.91 7.38
CA SER A 225 -21.94 7.43 7.15
C SER A 225 -22.04 8.46 6.02
N LYS A 226 -20.91 9.05 5.59
CA LYS A 226 -20.83 9.99 4.47
C LYS A 226 -20.43 9.32 3.15
N LEU A 227 -20.10 8.03 3.19
CA LEU A 227 -19.62 7.25 2.06
C LEU A 227 -20.69 6.22 1.66
N PRO A 228 -20.64 5.67 0.43
CA PRO A 228 -21.53 4.59 0.04
C PRO A 228 -21.39 3.37 0.97
N ASN A 229 -22.51 2.77 1.36
CA ASN A 229 -22.53 1.64 2.31
C ASN A 229 -21.71 0.44 1.84
N ASN A 230 -21.57 0.24 0.52
CA ASN A 230 -20.82 -0.84 -0.10
C ASN A 230 -19.37 -0.44 -0.46
N LEU A 231 -18.90 0.75 -0.09
CA LEU A 231 -17.57 1.23 -0.49
C LEU A 231 -16.45 0.24 -0.14
N LEU A 232 -16.49 -0.32 1.07
CA LEU A 232 -15.45 -1.23 1.52
C LEU A 232 -15.48 -2.57 0.76
N SER A 233 -16.65 -3.15 0.56
CA SER A 233 -16.79 -4.40 -0.20
C SER A 233 -16.42 -4.19 -1.67
N ASP A 234 -16.81 -3.07 -2.27
CA ASP A 234 -16.45 -2.72 -3.65
C ASP A 234 -14.93 -2.53 -3.79
N PHE A 235 -14.29 -1.88 -2.81
CA PHE A 235 -12.85 -1.73 -2.80
C PHE A 235 -12.13 -3.07 -2.67
N GLU A 236 -12.61 -3.97 -1.80
CA GLU A 236 -12.06 -5.31 -1.63
C GLU A 236 -12.15 -6.14 -2.92
N GLU A 237 -13.34 -6.18 -3.52
CA GLU A 237 -13.59 -6.92 -4.75
C GLU A 237 -12.72 -6.38 -5.90
N LYS A 238 -12.73 -5.07 -6.13
CA LYS A 238 -11.93 -4.44 -7.19
C LYS A 238 -10.44 -4.64 -6.98
N SER A 239 -9.96 -4.55 -5.74
CA SER A 239 -8.54 -4.75 -5.44
C SER A 239 -8.09 -6.16 -5.78
N ASN A 240 -8.84 -7.18 -5.35
CA ASN A 240 -8.54 -8.57 -5.70
C ASN A 240 -8.61 -8.81 -7.22
N GLN A 241 -9.69 -8.38 -7.87
CA GLN A 241 -9.86 -8.54 -9.33
C GLN A 241 -8.75 -7.86 -10.12
N ASN A 242 -8.40 -6.63 -9.77
CA ASN A 242 -7.34 -5.88 -10.45
C ASN A 242 -5.98 -6.52 -10.22
N ILE A 243 -5.65 -6.93 -8.98
CA ILE A 243 -4.38 -7.59 -8.68
C ILE A 243 -4.26 -8.87 -9.50
N VAL A 244 -5.24 -9.78 -9.42
CA VAL A 244 -5.21 -11.05 -10.14
C VAL A 244 -5.11 -10.80 -11.66
N SER A 245 -5.96 -9.94 -12.22
CA SER A 245 -5.99 -9.67 -13.66
C SER A 245 -4.68 -9.06 -14.17
N ILE A 246 -4.19 -8.02 -13.50
CA ILE A 246 -3.04 -7.25 -13.98
C ILE A 246 -1.73 -7.97 -13.69
N VAL A 247 -1.56 -8.57 -12.51
CA VAL A 247 -0.33 -9.31 -12.18
C VAL A 247 -0.19 -10.57 -13.04
N ASN A 248 -1.29 -11.28 -13.34
CA ASN A 248 -1.24 -12.42 -14.27
C ASN A 248 -0.93 -12.01 -15.72
N ARG A 249 -1.26 -10.77 -16.12
CA ARG A 249 -0.79 -10.21 -17.40
C ARG A 249 0.65 -9.71 -17.33
N PHE A 250 1.13 -9.34 -16.15
CA PHE A 250 2.48 -8.84 -15.94
C PHE A 250 3.52 -9.95 -16.09
N ILE A 251 3.21 -11.15 -15.58
CA ILE A 251 4.10 -12.33 -15.58
C ILE A 251 4.12 -13.13 -16.89
N LYS A 252 3.17 -12.87 -17.80
CA LYS A 252 3.11 -13.45 -19.15
C LYS A 252 4.05 -12.73 -20.10
#